data_AF-A0A239E3L2-F1
#
_entry.id   AF-A0A239E3L2-F1
#
_cell.length_a   1.000
_cell.length_b   1.000
_cell.length_c   1.000
_cell.angle_alpha   90.00
_cell.angle_beta   90.00
_cell.angle_gamma   90.00
#
_symmetry.space_group_name_H-M   'P 1'
#
loop_
_entity.id
_entity.type
_entity.pdbx_description
1 polymer ?
#
loop_
_entity_poly.entity_id
_entity_poly.type
_entity_poly.pdbx_seq_one_letter_code
_entity_poly.pdbx_strand_id
1 'polypeptide(L)'
;MKNAIKLWPYAICLLPQFFITDYLWYMIIIIAIGFLAKFVVRPKNVFVTLFVLELVTCAILFLVFNDRVFYLNGIFENLKLPALLSPVAFILFNAINMTVLFFTGYTLGKVVSIRKTIPAEE
;
A
#
# COMPACT_ATOMS: atom_id res chain seq x y z
N MET A 1 -9.35 22.85 -5.97
CA MET A 1 -10.20 21.65 -5.74
C MET A 1 -9.87 20.44 -6.63
N LYS A 2 -9.54 20.58 -7.93
CA LYS A 2 -9.24 19.44 -8.84
C LYS A 2 -8.07 18.53 -8.42
N ASN A 3 -7.15 19.01 -7.59
CA ASN A 3 -6.02 18.20 -7.10
C ASN A 3 -6.36 17.39 -5.84
N ALA A 4 -7.30 17.87 -5.02
CA ALA A 4 -7.73 17.14 -3.83
C ALA A 4 -8.31 15.79 -4.22
N ILE A 5 -9.29 15.76 -5.16
CA ILE A 5 -9.94 14.53 -5.67
C ILE A 5 -8.94 13.45 -6.14
N LYS A 6 -7.78 13.86 -6.65
CA LYS A 6 -6.73 12.93 -7.13
C LYS A 6 -5.94 12.27 -6.00
N LEU A 7 -5.95 12.85 -4.79
CA LEU A 7 -5.27 12.32 -3.60
C LEU A 7 -6.17 11.38 -2.78
N TRP A 8 -7.49 11.43 -2.96
CA TRP A 8 -8.44 10.61 -2.18
C TRP A 8 -8.16 9.11 -2.25
N PRO A 9 -7.86 8.50 -3.41
CA PRO A 9 -7.61 7.06 -3.47
C PRO A 9 -6.39 6.64 -2.67
N TYR A 10 -5.38 7.52 -2.57
CA TYR A 10 -4.21 7.30 -1.73
C TYR A 10 -4.56 7.41 -0.24
N ALA A 11 -5.37 8.40 0.15
CA ALA A 11 -5.82 8.54 1.53
C ALA A 11 -6.74 7.37 1.97
N ILE A 12 -7.61 6.89 1.08
CA ILE A 12 -8.50 5.75 1.34
C ILE A 12 -7.69 4.46 1.52
N CYS A 13 -6.59 4.29 0.78
CA CYS A 13 -5.67 3.15 0.94
C CYS A 13 -5.07 3.06 2.35
N LEU A 14 -4.93 4.21 3.04
CA LEU A 14 -4.38 4.26 4.39
C LEU A 14 -5.40 3.90 5.48
N LEU A 15 -6.71 3.89 5.22
CA LEU A 15 -7.71 3.65 6.27
C LEU A 15 -7.78 2.19 6.76
N PRO A 16 -7.73 1.17 5.89
CA PRO A 16 -7.87 -0.23 6.29
C PRO A 16 -6.91 -0.67 7.39
N GLN A 17 -5.71 -0.09 7.47
CA GLN A 17 -4.69 -0.50 8.44
C GLN A 17 -5.06 -0.19 9.91
N PHE A 18 -6.04 0.69 10.11
CA PHE A 18 -6.55 1.07 11.43
C PHE A 18 -7.71 0.20 11.91
N PHE A 19 -8.49 -0.36 10.98
CA PHE A 19 -9.75 -1.03 11.30
C PHE A 19 -9.73 -2.54 11.06
N ILE A 20 -8.77 -3.03 10.28
CA ILE A 20 -8.73 -4.43 9.83
C ILE A 20 -7.50 -5.10 10.41
N THR A 21 -7.73 -6.08 11.28
CA THR A 21 -6.69 -6.90 11.91
C THR A 21 -6.39 -8.17 11.12
N ASP A 22 -7.35 -8.70 10.38
CA ASP A 22 -7.15 -9.86 9.53
C ASP A 22 -6.40 -9.49 8.25
N TYR A 23 -5.22 -10.10 8.06
CA TYR A 23 -4.32 -9.78 6.95
C TYR A 23 -4.90 -10.13 5.57
N LEU A 24 -5.70 -11.19 5.47
CA LEU A 24 -6.31 -11.60 4.19
C LEU A 24 -7.33 -10.54 3.74
N TRP A 25 -8.22 -10.14 4.64
CA TRP A 25 -9.23 -9.11 4.34
C TRP A 25 -8.59 -7.76 4.05
N TYR A 26 -7.55 -7.41 4.81
CA TYR A 26 -6.75 -6.22 4.58
C TYR A 26 -6.17 -6.20 3.15
N MET A 27 -5.53 -7.30 2.74
CA MET A 27 -4.93 -7.43 1.41
C MET A 27 -5.96 -7.25 0.29
N ILE A 28 -7.11 -7.91 0.40
CA ILE A 28 -8.18 -7.84 -0.61
C ILE A 28 -8.68 -6.40 -0.77
N ILE A 29 -8.86 -5.68 0.33
CA ILE A 29 -9.38 -4.31 0.31
C ILE A 29 -8.39 -3.35 -0.33
N ILE A 30 -7.09 -3.46 -0.02
CA ILE A 30 -6.06 -2.61 -0.63
C ILE A 30 -5.97 -2.83 -2.14
N ILE A 31 -6.07 -4.09 -2.60
CA ILE A 31 -6.14 -4.42 -4.03
C ILE A 31 -7.40 -3.80 -4.66
N ALA A 32 -8.56 -3.91 -4.00
CA ALA A 32 -9.81 -3.34 -4.51
C ALA A 32 -9.76 -1.81 -4.62
N ILE A 33 -9.20 -1.12 -3.63
CA ILE A 33 -8.99 0.34 -3.66
C ILE A 33 -8.05 0.70 -4.82
N GLY A 34 -6.94 -0.04 -5.00
CA GLY A 34 -6.03 0.14 -6.12
C GLY A 34 -6.73 -0.01 -7.47
N PHE A 35 -7.59 -1.02 -7.61
CA PHE A 35 -8.39 -1.25 -8.82
C PHE A 35 -9.30 -0.06 -9.14
N LEU A 36 -10.04 0.45 -8.15
CA LEU A 36 -10.92 1.61 -8.31
C LEU A 36 -10.14 2.90 -8.58
N ALA A 37 -8.95 3.05 -7.99
CA ALA A 37 -8.10 4.21 -8.17
C ALA A 37 -7.72 4.42 -9.65
N LYS A 38 -7.71 3.37 -10.47
CA LYS A 38 -7.46 3.48 -11.92
C LYS A 38 -8.41 4.45 -12.63
N PHE A 39 -9.66 4.53 -12.22
CA PHE A 39 -10.65 5.40 -12.86
C PHE A 39 -10.52 6.87 -12.48
N VAL A 40 -9.78 7.17 -11.40
CA VAL A 40 -9.68 8.52 -10.82
C VAL A 40 -8.27 9.10 -10.95
N VAL A 41 -7.24 8.25 -10.89
CA VAL A 41 -5.84 8.66 -10.74
C VAL A 41 -5.09 8.58 -12.07
N ARG A 42 -4.39 9.67 -12.41
CA ARG A 42 -3.49 9.72 -13.58
C ARG A 42 -2.28 8.80 -13.35
N PRO A 43 -1.79 8.09 -14.38
CA PRO A 43 -0.79 7.04 -14.22
C PRO A 43 0.61 7.52 -13.82
N LYS A 44 0.91 8.82 -13.86
CA LYS A 44 2.27 9.32 -13.60
C LYS A 44 2.62 9.13 -12.12
N ASN A 45 3.65 8.33 -11.86
CA ASN A 45 4.27 8.11 -10.55
C ASN A 45 3.36 7.53 -9.46
N VAL A 46 2.31 6.78 -9.81
CA VAL A 46 1.36 6.22 -8.81
C VAL A 46 2.06 5.41 -7.73
N PHE A 47 3.00 4.55 -8.11
CA PHE A 47 3.78 3.74 -7.19
C PHE A 47 4.61 4.59 -6.22
N VAL A 48 5.40 5.54 -6.74
CA VAL A 48 6.28 6.38 -5.91
C VAL A 48 5.48 7.26 -4.96
N THR A 49 4.39 7.87 -5.45
CA THR A 49 3.52 8.71 -4.60
C THR A 49 2.92 7.90 -3.46
N LEU A 50 2.42 6.69 -3.74
CA LEU A 50 1.85 5.82 -2.73
C LEU A 50 2.92 5.33 -1.75
N PHE A 51 4.10 4.93 -2.25
CA PHE A 51 5.22 4.49 -1.42
C PHE A 51 5.64 5.55 -0.41
N VAL A 52 5.78 6.81 -0.84
CA VAL A 52 6.13 7.92 0.04
C VAL A 52 5.06 8.15 1.11
N LEU A 53 3.78 8.09 0.73
CA LEU A 53 2.67 8.25 1.68
C LEU A 53 2.63 7.11 2.70
N GLU A 54 2.72 5.86 2.25
CA GLU A 54 2.76 4.68 3.11
C GLU A 54 3.96 4.68 4.03
N LEU A 55 5.14 5.11 3.55
CA LEU A 55 6.34 5.24 4.37
C LEU A 55 6.11 6.22 5.53
N VAL A 56 5.54 7.39 5.25
CA VAL A 56 5.23 8.41 6.26
C VAL A 56 4.16 7.89 7.23
N THR A 57 3.10 7.27 6.73
CA THR A 57 2.02 6.78 7.59
C THR A 57 2.46 5.61 8.46
N CYS A 58 3.21 4.65 7.91
CA CYS A 58 3.80 3.56 8.68
C CYS A 58 4.77 4.07 9.76
N ALA A 59 5.57 5.11 9.45
CA ALA A 59 6.46 5.73 10.43
C ALA A 59 5.68 6.40 11.58
N ILE A 60 4.59 7.13 11.27
CA ILE A 60 3.72 7.73 12.29
C ILE A 60 3.07 6.64 13.15
N LEU A 61 2.51 5.60 12.51
CA LEU A 61 1.85 4.51 13.22
C LEU A 61 2.81 3.74 14.11
N PHE A 62 4.03 3.52 13.64
CA PHE A 62 5.09 2.92 14.43
C PHE A 62 5.40 3.74 15.69
N LEU A 63 5.53 5.07 15.57
CA LEU A 63 5.79 5.95 16.72
C LEU A 63 4.64 5.97 17.73
N VAL A 64 3.40 5.81 17.26
CA VAL A 64 2.20 5.82 18.11
C VAL A 64 1.94 4.44 18.73
N PHE A 65 2.25 3.35 18.03
CA PHE A 65 1.93 1.97 18.42
C PHE A 65 3.18 1.07 18.44
N ASN A 66 4.08 1.33 19.39
CA ASN A 66 5.36 0.62 19.56
C ASN A 66 5.24 -0.92 19.75
N ASP A 67 4.06 -1.46 20.05
CA ASP A 67 3.88 -2.90 20.31
C ASP A 67 4.05 -3.79 19.06
N ARG A 68 3.98 -3.21 17.85
CA ARG A 68 4.02 -4.01 16.59
C ARG A 68 5.42 -4.50 16.18
N VAL A 69 6.46 -4.13 16.93
CA VAL A 69 7.88 -4.38 16.59
C VAL A 69 8.41 -5.70 17.14
N PHE A 70 7.73 -6.28 18.13
CA PHE A 70 8.22 -7.45 18.87
C PHE A 70 8.50 -8.67 17.99
N TYR A 71 7.72 -8.87 16.93
CA TYR A 71 7.89 -10.01 16.02
C TYR A 71 9.18 -9.93 15.18
N LEU A 72 9.58 -8.74 14.75
CA LEU A 72 10.79 -8.56 13.94
C LEU A 72 12.07 -8.64 14.76
N ASN A 73 12.03 -8.26 16.04
CA ASN A 73 13.18 -8.37 16.92
C ASN A 73 13.65 -9.84 17.01
N GLY A 74 12.73 -10.80 17.12
CA GLY A 74 13.09 -12.23 17.11
C GLY A 74 13.72 -12.71 15.80
N ILE A 75 13.29 -12.18 14.65
CA ILE A 75 13.91 -12.49 13.34
C ILE A 75 15.32 -11.89 13.26
N PHE A 76 15.48 -10.64 13.68
CA PHE A 76 16.78 -9.95 13.66
C PHE A 76 17.79 -10.58 14.61
N GLU A 77 17.35 -11.00 15.79
CA GLU A 77 18.16 -11.76 16.75
C GLU A 77 18.65 -13.08 16.16
N ASN A 78 17.77 -13.84 15.50
CA ASN A 78 18.13 -15.08 14.81
C ASN A 78 19.11 -14.86 13.65
N LEU A 79 19.06 -13.69 13.00
CA LEU A 79 19.97 -13.30 11.91
C LEU A 79 21.23 -12.56 12.39
N LYS A 80 21.41 -12.38 13.71
CA LYS A 80 22.50 -11.58 14.32
C LYS A 80 22.58 -10.15 13.78
N LEU A 81 21.44 -9.57 13.39
CA LEU A 81 21.36 -8.21 12.90
C LEU A 81 21.11 -7.23 14.06
N PRO A 82 21.60 -5.98 13.96
CA PRO A 82 21.34 -4.97 14.99
C PRO A 82 19.84 -4.75 15.20
N ALA A 83 19.36 -4.86 16.44
CA ALA A 83 17.96 -4.60 16.78
C ALA A 83 17.52 -3.17 16.42
N LEU A 84 18.46 -2.23 16.34
CA LEU A 84 18.22 -0.85 15.88
C LEU A 84 17.68 -0.76 14.44
N LEU A 85 17.90 -1.79 13.62
CA LEU A 85 17.41 -1.85 12.23
C LEU A 85 15.97 -2.38 12.14
N SER A 86 15.46 -3.05 13.17
CA SER A 86 14.12 -3.65 13.19
C SER A 86 13.01 -2.61 12.94
N PRO A 87 13.02 -1.41 13.57
CA PRO A 87 12.07 -0.33 13.27
C PRO A 87 12.07 0.10 11.79
N VAL A 88 13.28 0.32 11.25
CA VAL A 88 13.46 0.81 9.88
C VAL A 88 13.00 -0.25 8.88
N ALA A 89 13.38 -1.51 9.11
CA ALA A 89 12.97 -2.62 8.29
C ALA A 89 11.46 -2.82 8.32
N PHE A 90 10.81 -2.75 9.50
CA PHE A 90 9.35 -2.89 9.61
C PHE A 90 8.62 -1.84 8.78
N ILE A 91 8.97 -0.56 8.97
CA ILE A 91 8.35 0.57 8.27
C ILE A 91 8.55 0.41 6.76
N LEU A 92 9.77 0.08 6.34
CA LEU A 92 10.10 -0.07 4.91
C LEU A 92 9.34 -1.24 4.28
N PHE A 93 9.37 -2.42 4.90
CA PHE A 93 8.71 -3.61 4.35
C PHE A 93 7.19 -3.45 4.31
N ASN A 94 6.57 -2.86 5.34
CA ASN A 94 5.13 -2.57 5.31
C ASN A 94 4.78 -1.58 4.22
N ALA A 95 5.55 -0.48 4.08
CA ALA A 95 5.32 0.50 3.04
C ALA A 95 5.45 -0.11 1.63
N ILE A 96 6.47 -0.96 1.41
CA ILE A 96 6.64 -1.70 0.14
C ILE A 96 5.46 -2.62 -0.10
N ASN A 97 5.09 -3.45 0.88
CA ASN A 97 4.02 -4.43 0.76
C ASN A 97 2.69 -3.76 0.37
N MET A 98 2.34 -2.70 1.10
CA MET A 98 1.15 -1.90 0.81
C MET A 98 1.16 -1.30 -0.58
N THR A 99 2.31 -0.76 -0.97
CA THR A 99 2.47 -0.14 -2.28
C THR A 99 2.28 -1.16 -3.40
N VAL A 100 2.84 -2.36 -3.24
CA VAL A 100 2.73 -3.45 -4.20
C VAL A 100 1.29 -3.94 -4.32
N LEU A 101 0.58 -4.12 -3.21
CA LEU A 101 -0.82 -4.57 -3.21
C LEU A 101 -1.73 -3.58 -3.96
N PHE A 102 -1.64 -2.30 -3.63
CA PHE A 102 -2.42 -1.27 -4.31
C PHE A 102 -2.03 -1.18 -5.79
N PHE A 103 -0.74 -1.20 -6.11
CA PHE A 103 -0.27 -1.10 -7.49
C PHE A 103 -0.70 -2.30 -8.33
N THR A 104 -0.80 -3.47 -7.70
CA THR A 104 -1.36 -4.69 -8.31
C THR A 104 -2.82 -4.47 -8.69
N GLY A 105 -3.65 -3.99 -7.75
CA GLY A 105 -5.03 -3.59 -8.04
C GLY A 105 -5.12 -2.57 -9.17
N TYR A 106 -4.30 -1.52 -9.12
CA TYR A 106 -4.26 -0.46 -10.13
C TYR A 106 -3.90 -1.00 -11.52
N THR A 107 -2.97 -1.94 -11.59
CA THR A 107 -2.55 -2.60 -12.84
C THR A 107 -3.65 -3.53 -13.38
N LEU A 108 -4.32 -4.30 -12.51
CA LEU A 108 -5.49 -5.09 -12.91
C LEU A 108 -6.59 -4.21 -13.50
N GLY A 109 -6.87 -3.06 -12.88
CA GLY A 109 -7.82 -2.08 -13.41
C GLY A 109 -7.45 -1.58 -14.81
N LYS A 110 -6.16 -1.36 -15.08
CA LYS A 110 -5.69 -1.02 -16.44
C LYS A 110 -5.97 -2.13 -17.43
N VAL A 111 -5.58 -3.36 -17.11
CA VAL A 111 -5.69 -4.52 -18.02
C VAL A 111 -7.16 -4.77 -18.38
N VAL A 112 -8.06 -4.73 -17.40
CA VAL A 112 -9.50 -4.90 -17.63
C VAL A 112 -10.08 -3.79 -18.50
N SER A 113 -9.66 -2.53 -18.28
CA SER A 113 -10.12 -1.40 -19.08
C SER A 113 -9.63 -1.43 -20.53
N ILE A 114 -8.42 -1.94 -20.79
CA ILE A 114 -7.87 -2.07 -22.14
C ILE A 114 -8.67 -3.11 -22.94
N ARG A 115 -9.09 -4.22 -22.31
CA ARG A 115 -9.95 -5.22 -22.98
C ARG A 115 -11.31 -4.67 -23.42
N LYS A 116 -11.84 -3.63 -22.78
CA LYS A 116 -13.08 -2.97 -23.21
C LYS A 116 -12.91 -2.02 -24.40
N THR A 117 -11.68 -1.63 -24.74
CA THR A 117 -11.41 -0.64 -25.80
C THR A 117 -10.92 -1.27 -27.10
N ILE A 118 -10.59 -2.56 -27.10
CA ILE A 118 -10.36 -3.34 -28.33
C ILE A 118 -11.75 -3.79 -28.80
N PRO A 119 -12.27 -3.30 -29.95
CA PRO A 119 -13.48 -3.86 -30.51
C PRO A 119 -13.25 -5.35 -30.75
N ALA A 120 -14.19 -6.20 -30.36
CA ALA A 120 -14.19 -7.57 -30.82
C ALA A 120 -14.17 -7.52 -32.36
N GLU A 121 -13.11 -8.04 -32.98
CA GLU A 121 -13.10 -8.27 -34.41
C GLU A 121 -14.24 -9.24 -34.71
N GLU A 122 -15.27 -8.72 -35.38
CA GLU A 122 -16.34 -9.49 -36.04
C GLU A 122 -15.76 -10.34 -37.18
#